data_AF-A0A3Q1GBR6-F1
#
_entry.id   AF-A0A3Q1GBR6-F1
#
_cell.length_a   1.000
_cell.length_b   1.000
_cell.length_c   1.000
_cell.angle_alpha   90.00
_cell.angle_beta   90.00
_cell.angle_gamma   90.00
#
_symmetry.space_group_name_H-M   'P 1'
#
loop_
_entity.id
_entity.type
_entity.pdbx_description
1 polymer ?
#
loop_
_entity_poly.entity_id
_entity_poly.type
_entity_poly.pdbx_seq_one_letter_code
_entity_poly.pdbx_strand_id
1 'polypeptide(L)'
;MEVMEVPADDVLLQRPWLPVSISGCQLLAKSWFGETAYRVLLTDMQGMWEERMDTADIQSRAQELNRRLRAPVKAFFSHLCEVVQPYLSGAAGRADREAQISLDRRDDGSVSLRLKSELEGLPFYWEFHCTPAPVALVCVQLVRPLLVMSRLLQRQVDQLGGLLVRKDAEIQDYRENGATLSRERLQTDAFVESMYREDFMAKTLPLLSSEHQDALGFDADLQQLYAAVVAHGNARKRKLSEEDDEPTTVVEEPPAVTSTPASGSVEPADRKPSHNGRGETSRAKMADRPAVQQPSVTSDPAERPTSKPKKKKVGLFR
;
A
#
# COMPACT_ATOMS: atom_id res chain seq x y z
N MET A 1 -10.68 29.18 8.03
CA MET A 1 -9.73 28.05 8.04
C MET A 1 -10.48 26.89 7.44
N GLU A 2 -10.46 26.79 6.12
CA GLU A 2 -11.11 25.68 5.40
C GLU A 2 -10.30 24.43 5.68
N VAL A 3 -10.90 23.49 6.42
CA VAL A 3 -10.35 22.15 6.54
C VAL A 3 -10.50 21.54 5.15
N MET A 4 -9.39 21.36 4.44
CA MET A 4 -9.36 20.52 3.25
C MET A 4 -9.84 19.13 3.67
N GLU A 5 -11.13 18.84 3.43
CA GLU A 5 -11.66 17.50 3.54
C GLU A 5 -10.94 16.65 2.51
N VAL A 6 -9.96 15.87 2.96
CA VAL A 6 -9.39 14.80 2.13
C VAL A 6 -10.57 13.89 1.78
N PRO A 7 -10.90 13.70 0.49
CA PRO A 7 -12.05 12.90 0.11
C PRO A 7 -11.93 11.51 0.74
N ALA A 8 -13.03 11.03 1.33
CA ALA A 8 -13.06 9.75 2.07
C ALA A 8 -12.47 8.57 1.27
N ASP A 9 -12.51 8.67 -0.06
CA ASP A 9 -11.92 7.76 -1.03
C ASP A 9 -10.39 7.63 -0.90
N ASP A 10 -9.69 8.74 -0.73
CA ASP A 10 -8.24 8.76 -0.56
C ASP A 10 -7.84 8.23 0.82
N VAL A 11 -8.63 8.52 1.85
CA VAL A 11 -8.39 8.03 3.21
C VAL A 11 -8.57 6.51 3.27
N LEU A 12 -9.64 5.98 2.68
CA LEU A 12 -9.94 4.55 2.72
C LEU A 12 -8.91 3.73 1.94
N LEU A 13 -8.42 4.26 0.81
CA LEU A 13 -7.36 3.61 0.04
C LEU A 13 -6.10 3.38 0.89
N GLN A 14 -5.72 4.34 1.74
CA GLN A 14 -4.54 4.24 2.62
C GLN A 14 -4.73 3.34 3.84
N ARG A 15 -5.97 2.95 4.18
CA ARG A 15 -6.19 2.03 5.29
C ARG A 15 -5.73 0.62 4.92
N PRO A 16 -5.19 -0.16 5.88
CA PRO A 16 -4.82 -1.55 5.66
C PRO A 16 -6.08 -2.40 5.45
N TRP A 17 -5.95 -3.48 4.69
CA TRP A 17 -6.95 -4.54 4.71
C TRP A 17 -6.79 -5.32 6.02
N LEU A 18 -7.86 -5.53 6.77
CA LEU A 18 -7.80 -6.22 8.06
C LEU A 18 -8.55 -7.54 7.96
N PRO A 19 -7.95 -8.66 8.38
CA PRO A 19 -8.65 -9.94 8.43
C PRO A 19 -9.74 -9.89 9.49
N VAL A 20 -10.96 -10.25 9.12
CA VAL A 20 -12.11 -10.31 10.02
C VAL A 20 -12.86 -11.62 9.82
N SER A 21 -13.35 -12.19 10.92
CA SER A 21 -14.17 -13.40 10.88
C SER A 21 -15.57 -13.08 11.39
N ILE A 22 -16.56 -13.18 10.51
CA ILE A 22 -17.97 -12.86 10.81
C ILE A 22 -18.82 -14.07 10.45
N SER A 23 -19.53 -14.64 11.42
CA SER A 23 -20.33 -15.86 11.23
C SER A 23 -19.55 -17.04 10.64
N GLY A 24 -18.25 -17.16 10.93
CA GLY A 24 -17.38 -18.20 10.38
C GLY A 24 -16.89 -17.94 8.95
N CYS A 25 -17.32 -16.84 8.32
CA CYS A 25 -16.76 -16.38 7.04
C CYS A 25 -15.51 -15.55 7.28
N GLN A 26 -14.40 -15.93 6.64
CA GLN A 26 -13.18 -15.12 6.61
C GLN A 26 -13.31 -14.04 5.53
N LEU A 27 -13.06 -12.79 5.92
CA LEU A 27 -13.15 -11.62 5.05
C LEU A 27 -11.92 -10.73 5.29
N LEU A 28 -11.58 -9.92 4.29
CA LEU A 28 -10.77 -8.72 4.47
C LEU A 28 -11.69 -7.51 4.50
N ALA A 29 -11.50 -6.63 5.49
CA ALA A 29 -12.27 -5.42 5.64
C ALA A 29 -11.38 -4.17 5.56
N LYS A 30 -11.89 -3.13 4.91
CA LYS A 30 -11.45 -1.75 5.11
C LYS A 30 -12.65 -0.94 5.55
N SER A 31 -12.50 -0.16 6.60
CA SER A 31 -13.57 0.70 7.08
C SER A 31 -13.02 2.08 7.39
N TRP A 32 -13.81 3.11 7.09
CA TRP A 32 -13.57 4.48 7.52
C TRP A 32 -14.86 4.98 8.19
N PHE A 33 -14.72 5.51 9.40
CA PHE A 33 -15.78 6.13 10.17
C PHE A 33 -15.37 7.58 10.44
N GLY A 34 -16.14 8.52 9.89
CA GLY A 34 -15.99 9.96 10.10
C GLY A 34 -16.76 10.44 11.32
N GLU A 35 -17.28 11.67 11.28
CA GLU A 35 -18.11 12.20 12.37
C GLU A 35 -19.57 11.73 12.31
N THR A 36 -20.15 11.68 11.11
CA THR A 36 -21.52 11.21 10.83
C THR A 36 -21.63 10.64 9.41
N ALA A 37 -20.58 9.94 8.98
CA ALA A 37 -20.50 9.27 7.69
C ALA A 37 -19.56 8.09 7.80
N TYR A 38 -19.77 7.07 6.98
CA TYR A 38 -18.85 5.94 6.90
C TYR A 38 -18.75 5.37 5.50
N ARG A 39 -17.68 4.59 5.31
CA ARG A 39 -17.49 3.76 4.13
C ARG A 39 -16.86 2.44 4.56
N VAL A 40 -17.43 1.33 4.11
CA VAL A 40 -16.96 -0.03 4.41
C VAL A 40 -16.75 -0.79 3.11
N LEU A 41 -15.63 -1.48 3.01
CA LEU A 41 -15.29 -2.41 1.94
C LEU A 41 -15.03 -3.78 2.55
N LEU A 42 -15.60 -4.81 1.93
CA LEU A 42 -15.44 -6.21 2.33
C LEU A 42 -15.02 -7.03 1.11
N THR A 43 -14.19 -8.04 1.30
CA THR A 43 -13.91 -9.05 0.28
C THR A 43 -13.64 -10.41 0.90
N ASP A 44 -14.14 -11.46 0.27
CA ASP A 44 -13.83 -12.87 0.56
C ASP A 44 -12.87 -13.45 -0.49
N MET A 45 -12.20 -12.58 -1.26
CA MET A 45 -11.38 -12.89 -2.44
C MET A 45 -12.15 -13.43 -3.66
N GLN A 46 -13.48 -13.59 -3.57
CA GLN A 46 -14.33 -14.00 -4.69
C GLN A 46 -15.18 -12.82 -5.17
N GLY A 47 -15.71 -12.05 -4.23
CA GLY A 47 -16.41 -10.80 -4.45
C GLY A 47 -15.79 -9.66 -3.65
N MET A 48 -16.12 -8.44 -4.04
CA MET A 48 -15.84 -7.24 -3.26
C MET A 48 -17.14 -6.45 -3.13
N TRP A 49 -17.44 -6.02 -1.92
CA TRP A 49 -18.65 -5.27 -1.61
C TRP A 49 -18.31 -3.95 -0.96
N GLU A 50 -19.19 -2.99 -1.17
CA GLU A 50 -19.08 -1.64 -0.64
C GLU A 50 -20.39 -1.18 -0.04
N GLU A 51 -20.29 -0.44 1.06
CA GLU A 51 -21.33 0.48 1.48
C GLU A 51 -20.74 1.86 1.79
N ARG A 52 -21.46 2.91 1.38
CA ARG A 52 -21.20 4.30 1.77
C ARG A 52 -22.49 4.86 2.37
N MET A 53 -22.35 5.57 3.48
CA MET A 53 -23.48 6.24 4.14
C MET A 53 -23.09 7.64 4.55
N ASP A 54 -23.99 8.59 4.32
CA ASP A 54 -23.90 9.95 4.85
C ASP A 54 -24.79 10.15 6.08
N THR A 55 -24.83 11.38 6.57
CA THR A 55 -25.60 11.72 7.78
C THR A 55 -27.10 11.51 7.61
N ALA A 56 -27.66 11.82 6.44
CA ALA A 56 -29.09 11.68 6.17
C ALA A 56 -29.47 10.19 6.06
N ASP A 57 -28.66 9.41 5.36
CA ASP A 57 -28.86 7.96 5.24
C ASP A 57 -28.76 7.28 6.60
N ILE A 58 -27.77 7.67 7.42
CA ILE A 58 -27.60 7.14 8.77
C ILE A 58 -28.82 7.45 9.62
N GLN A 59 -29.31 8.70 9.58
CA GLN A 59 -30.50 9.11 10.32
C GLN A 59 -31.73 8.30 9.92
N SER A 60 -31.96 8.15 8.61
CA SER A 60 -33.11 7.42 8.08
C SER A 60 -33.09 5.97 8.55
N ARG A 61 -31.97 5.27 8.38
CA ARG A 61 -31.85 3.86 8.77
C ARG A 61 -31.88 3.68 10.29
N ALA A 62 -31.30 4.60 11.06
CA ALA A 62 -31.37 4.57 12.51
C ALA A 62 -32.82 4.63 13.01
N GLN A 63 -33.64 5.52 12.43
CA GLN A 63 -35.07 5.64 12.74
C GLN A 63 -35.87 4.41 12.31
N GLU A 64 -35.54 3.82 11.17
CA GLU A 64 -36.22 2.63 10.66
C GLU A 64 -36.00 1.42 11.58
N LEU A 65 -34.74 1.15 11.94
CA LEU A 65 -34.33 -0.01 12.72
C LEU A 65 -34.56 0.16 14.23
N ASN A 66 -34.47 1.40 14.74
CA ASN A 66 -34.52 1.71 16.17
C ASN A 66 -35.65 2.69 16.49
N ARG A 67 -36.90 2.37 16.11
CA ARG A 67 -38.08 3.26 16.22
C ARG A 67 -38.35 3.86 17.60
N ARG A 68 -37.86 3.21 18.67
CA ARG A 68 -38.03 3.67 20.06
C ARG A 68 -36.91 4.61 20.52
N LEU A 69 -35.80 4.63 19.80
CA LEU A 69 -34.62 5.37 20.17
C LEU A 69 -34.66 6.77 19.55
N ARG A 70 -34.68 7.78 20.42
CA ARG A 70 -34.68 9.20 20.02
C ARG A 70 -33.37 9.83 20.46
N ALA A 71 -32.36 9.75 19.60
CA ALA A 71 -31.06 10.35 19.81
C ALA A 71 -30.66 11.20 18.60
N PRO A 72 -29.87 12.28 18.80
CA PRO A 72 -29.20 12.95 17.70
C PRO A 72 -28.34 11.96 16.90
N VAL A 73 -28.28 12.12 15.58
CA VAL A 73 -27.55 11.22 14.66
C VAL A 73 -26.10 11.03 15.09
N LYS A 74 -25.44 12.09 15.54
CA LYS A 74 -24.06 12.05 16.03
C LYS A 74 -23.90 11.11 17.24
N ALA A 75 -24.79 11.20 18.23
CA ALA A 75 -24.74 10.33 19.40
C ALA A 75 -25.03 8.87 19.05
N PHE A 76 -26.03 8.64 18.19
CA PHE A 76 -26.32 7.31 17.64
C PHE A 76 -25.10 6.72 16.92
N PHE A 77 -24.48 7.52 16.05
CA PHE A 77 -23.36 7.09 15.23
C PHE A 77 -22.08 6.86 16.04
N SER A 78 -21.82 7.65 17.09
CA SER A 78 -20.73 7.40 18.02
C SER A 78 -20.86 6.02 18.67
N HIS A 79 -22.05 5.66 19.16
CA HIS A 79 -22.28 4.32 19.70
C HIS A 79 -22.14 3.23 18.64
N LEU A 80 -22.66 3.44 17.42
CA LEU A 80 -22.45 2.49 16.32
C LEU A 80 -20.95 2.22 16.08
N CYS A 81 -20.12 3.28 16.07
CA CYS A 81 -18.67 3.15 15.90
C CYS A 81 -18.04 2.32 17.03
N GLU A 82 -18.38 2.62 18.29
CA GLU A 82 -17.89 1.89 19.46
C GLU A 82 -18.18 0.39 19.37
N VAL A 83 -19.39 0.03 18.95
CA VAL A 83 -19.83 -1.36 18.88
C VAL A 83 -19.27 -2.10 17.66
N VAL A 84 -19.18 -1.44 16.50
CA VAL A 84 -18.76 -2.11 15.25
C VAL A 84 -17.24 -2.22 15.12
N GLN A 85 -16.50 -1.27 15.67
CA GLN A 85 -15.05 -1.18 15.48
C GLN A 85 -14.29 -2.45 15.89
N PRO A 86 -14.63 -3.17 16.99
CA PRO A 86 -14.02 -4.45 17.32
C PRO A 86 -14.15 -5.51 16.21
N TYR A 87 -15.26 -5.52 15.46
CA TYR A 87 -15.51 -6.50 14.40
C TYR A 87 -14.82 -6.15 13.08
N LEU A 88 -14.65 -4.85 12.79
CA LEU A 88 -14.08 -4.38 11.52
C LEU A 88 -12.61 -3.95 11.61
N SER A 89 -12.00 -3.98 12.80
CA SER A 89 -10.59 -3.60 13.03
C SER A 89 -9.63 -4.78 13.11
N GLY A 90 -10.07 -5.99 12.76
CA GLY A 90 -9.23 -7.20 12.76
C GLY A 90 -8.75 -7.68 14.13
N ALA A 91 -9.33 -7.16 15.21
CA ALA A 91 -9.06 -7.62 16.57
C ALA A 91 -9.82 -8.94 16.82
N ALA A 92 -9.19 -10.06 16.48
CA ALA A 92 -9.67 -11.37 16.92
C ALA A 92 -9.65 -11.43 18.46
N GLY A 93 -10.83 -11.52 19.07
CA GLY A 93 -10.93 -11.97 20.47
C GLY A 93 -11.33 -10.94 21.54
N ARG A 94 -11.90 -9.78 21.19
CA ARG A 94 -12.66 -8.98 22.15
C ARG A 94 -14.00 -8.53 21.57
N ALA A 95 -14.80 -9.50 21.12
CA ALA A 95 -16.24 -9.28 21.09
C ALA A 95 -16.67 -9.22 22.54
N ASP A 96 -16.96 -8.02 23.04
CA ASP A 96 -17.69 -7.90 24.29
C ASP A 96 -19.00 -8.69 24.15
N ARG A 97 -19.42 -9.39 25.19
CA ARG A 97 -20.57 -10.33 25.11
C ARG A 97 -21.89 -9.63 24.75
N GLU A 98 -21.90 -8.30 24.77
CA GLU A 98 -23.06 -7.44 24.57
C GLU A 98 -23.43 -7.25 23.10
N ALA A 99 -22.51 -7.49 22.16
CA ALA A 99 -22.78 -7.31 20.73
C ALA A 99 -22.69 -8.62 19.93
N GLN A 100 -23.59 -8.77 18.97
CA GLN A 100 -23.66 -9.89 18.05
C GLN A 100 -23.67 -9.34 16.62
N ILE A 101 -22.73 -9.81 15.81
CA ILE A 101 -22.67 -9.51 14.38
C ILE A 101 -22.90 -10.78 13.58
N SER A 102 -23.72 -10.70 12.54
CA SER A 102 -23.93 -11.79 11.59
C SER A 102 -23.81 -11.33 10.14
N LEU A 103 -23.38 -12.25 9.28
CA LEU A 103 -23.26 -12.03 7.83
C LEU A 103 -24.34 -12.82 7.09
N ASP A 104 -25.07 -12.16 6.20
CA ASP A 104 -26.07 -12.78 5.33
C ASP A 104 -25.80 -12.43 3.87
N ARG A 105 -25.72 -13.44 3.01
CA ARG A 105 -25.61 -13.25 1.55
C ARG A 105 -27.02 -13.16 0.96
N ARG A 106 -27.25 -12.17 0.11
CA ARG A 106 -28.52 -11.95 -0.58
C ARG A 106 -28.48 -12.50 -2.01
N ASP A 107 -29.64 -12.81 -2.56
CA ASP A 107 -29.77 -13.44 -3.88
C ASP A 107 -29.32 -12.53 -5.04
N ASP A 108 -29.33 -11.21 -4.82
CA ASP A 108 -28.84 -10.19 -5.76
C ASP A 108 -27.32 -10.04 -5.77
N GLY A 109 -26.61 -10.90 -5.02
CA GLY A 109 -25.16 -10.85 -4.85
C GLY A 109 -24.69 -9.80 -3.85
N SER A 110 -25.59 -9.10 -3.15
CA SER A 110 -25.24 -8.20 -2.06
C SER A 110 -24.96 -8.98 -0.77
N VAL A 111 -24.32 -8.30 0.17
CA VAL A 111 -24.01 -8.83 1.50
C VAL A 111 -24.60 -7.91 2.55
N SER A 112 -25.22 -8.49 3.57
CA SER A 112 -25.72 -7.78 4.74
C SER A 112 -24.92 -8.16 5.99
N LEU A 113 -24.45 -7.16 6.73
CA LEU A 113 -23.93 -7.35 8.09
C LEU A 113 -24.95 -6.84 9.10
N ARG A 114 -25.54 -7.74 9.87
CA ARG A 114 -26.51 -7.40 10.91
C ARG A 114 -25.81 -7.32 12.26
N LEU A 115 -25.90 -6.16 12.90
CA LEU A 115 -25.38 -5.88 14.21
C LEU A 115 -26.55 -5.76 15.21
N LYS A 116 -26.44 -6.46 16.33
CA LYS A 116 -27.34 -6.37 17.47
C LYS A 116 -26.51 -6.07 18.70
N SER A 117 -26.82 -5.01 19.43
CA SER A 117 -26.19 -4.68 20.70
C SER A 117 -27.21 -4.08 21.66
N GLU A 118 -26.76 -3.59 22.81
CA GLU A 118 -27.57 -2.84 23.76
C GLU A 118 -26.97 -1.45 23.98
N LEU A 119 -27.85 -0.47 24.22
CA LEU A 119 -27.52 0.90 24.58
C LEU A 119 -28.39 1.30 25.78
N GLU A 120 -27.80 1.43 26.96
CA GLU A 120 -28.50 1.76 28.22
C GLU A 120 -29.69 0.81 28.50
N GLY A 121 -29.51 -0.48 28.23
CA GLY A 121 -30.54 -1.52 28.40
C GLY A 121 -31.63 -1.53 27.32
N LEU A 122 -31.52 -0.69 26.29
CA LEU A 122 -32.38 -0.74 25.10
C LEU A 122 -31.71 -1.53 23.98
N PRO A 123 -32.45 -2.38 23.25
CA PRO A 123 -31.93 -3.04 22.06
C PRO A 123 -31.50 -2.02 21.00
N PHE A 124 -30.31 -2.22 20.47
CA PHE A 124 -29.71 -1.42 19.40
C PHE A 124 -29.46 -2.31 18.17
N TYR A 125 -29.92 -1.85 17.01
CA TYR A 125 -29.84 -2.59 15.75
C TYR A 125 -29.20 -1.74 14.67
N TRP A 126 -28.31 -2.36 13.90
CA TRP A 126 -27.78 -1.78 12.68
C TRP A 126 -27.62 -2.84 11.60
N GLU A 127 -27.76 -2.45 10.34
CA GLU A 127 -27.52 -3.34 9.21
C GLU A 127 -26.69 -2.59 8.16
N PHE A 128 -25.52 -3.13 7.82
CA PHE A 128 -24.73 -2.68 6.67
C PHE A 128 -25.24 -3.38 5.42
N HIS A 129 -25.62 -2.61 4.41
CA HIS A 129 -26.14 -3.09 3.14
C HIS A 129 -25.07 -2.96 2.06
N CYS A 130 -24.13 -3.91 2.04
CA CYS A 130 -22.99 -3.86 1.14
C CYS A 130 -23.37 -4.42 -0.25
N THR A 131 -23.31 -3.56 -1.27
CA THR A 131 -23.57 -3.92 -2.67
C THR A 131 -22.27 -4.30 -3.39
N PRO A 132 -22.31 -5.09 -4.49
CA PRO A 132 -21.13 -5.40 -5.28
C PRO A 132 -20.37 -4.13 -5.70
N ALA A 133 -19.06 -4.09 -5.41
CA ALA A 133 -18.21 -2.95 -5.69
C ALA A 133 -18.01 -2.76 -7.21
N PRO A 134 -18.01 -1.52 -7.72
CA PRO A 134 -17.69 -1.26 -9.12
C PRO A 134 -16.27 -1.75 -9.47
N VAL A 135 -16.08 -2.27 -10.68
CA VAL A 135 -14.77 -2.78 -11.15
C VAL A 135 -13.66 -1.73 -11.00
N ALA A 136 -13.97 -0.46 -11.24
CA ALA A 136 -13.00 0.63 -11.07
C ALA A 136 -12.46 0.71 -9.63
N LEU A 137 -13.32 0.49 -8.63
CA LEU A 137 -12.93 0.48 -7.23
C LEU A 137 -12.07 -0.75 -6.91
N VAL A 138 -12.45 -1.94 -7.39
CA VAL A 138 -11.64 -3.17 -7.26
C VAL A 138 -10.25 -2.95 -7.85
N CYS A 139 -10.16 -2.31 -9.02
CA CYS A 139 -8.89 -1.99 -9.65
C CYS A 139 -8.02 -1.07 -8.80
N VAL A 140 -8.60 -0.04 -8.17
CA VAL A 140 -7.86 0.92 -7.35
C VAL A 140 -7.47 0.32 -6.00
N GLN A 141 -8.35 -0.45 -5.37
CA GLN A 141 -8.14 -0.99 -4.03
C GLN A 141 -7.31 -2.27 -4.00
N LEU A 142 -7.35 -3.11 -5.05
CA LEU A 142 -6.66 -4.40 -5.06
C LEU A 142 -5.72 -4.53 -6.27
N VAL A 143 -6.25 -4.51 -7.49
CA VAL A 143 -5.48 -4.93 -8.68
C VAL A 143 -4.23 -4.09 -8.89
N ARG A 144 -4.35 -2.75 -8.90
CA ARG A 144 -3.20 -1.85 -9.15
C ARG A 144 -2.16 -1.93 -8.03
N PRO A 145 -2.50 -1.83 -6.73
CA PRO A 145 -1.54 -2.02 -5.66
C PRO A 145 -0.83 -3.38 -5.74
N LEU A 146 -1.58 -4.47 -5.90
CA LEU A 146 -1.01 -5.83 -5.95
C LEU A 146 -0.05 -6.00 -7.13
N LEU A 147 -0.37 -5.48 -8.31
CA LEU A 147 0.55 -5.52 -9.47
C LEU A 147 1.86 -4.75 -9.20
N VAL A 148 1.79 -3.63 -8.50
CA VAL A 148 3.00 -2.87 -8.11
C VAL A 148 3.80 -3.63 -7.06
N MET A 149 3.13 -4.23 -6.07
CA MET A 149 3.77 -5.08 -5.06
C MET A 149 4.49 -6.26 -5.70
N SER A 150 3.82 -7.00 -6.60
CA SER A 150 4.44 -8.14 -7.32
C SER A 150 5.68 -7.70 -8.11
N ARG A 151 5.63 -6.55 -8.79
CA ARG A 151 6.79 -6.00 -9.49
C ARG A 151 7.92 -5.60 -8.54
N LEU A 152 7.60 -5.04 -7.37
CA LEU A 152 8.60 -4.66 -6.37
C LEU A 152 9.28 -5.90 -5.79
N LEU A 153 8.50 -6.91 -5.40
CA LEU A 153 9.00 -8.17 -4.87
C LEU A 153 9.86 -8.90 -5.92
N GLN A 154 9.45 -8.92 -7.18
CA GLN A 154 10.28 -9.50 -8.25
C GLN A 154 11.63 -8.78 -8.36
N ARG A 155 11.64 -7.44 -8.36
CA ARG A 155 12.89 -6.66 -8.39
C ARG A 155 13.78 -6.94 -7.17
N GLN A 156 13.16 -7.11 -6.00
CA GLN A 156 13.89 -7.47 -4.79
C GLN A 156 14.56 -8.85 -4.94
N VAL A 157 13.84 -9.84 -5.48
CA VAL A 157 14.40 -11.17 -5.78
C VAL A 157 15.57 -11.06 -6.75
N ASP A 158 15.43 -10.30 -7.84
CA ASP A 158 16.49 -10.12 -8.84
C ASP A 158 17.75 -9.46 -8.21
N GLN A 159 17.56 -8.44 -7.36
CA GLN A 159 18.64 -7.76 -6.65
C GLN A 159 19.36 -8.69 -5.66
N LEU A 160 18.61 -9.52 -4.93
CA LEU A 160 19.16 -10.51 -4.01
C LEU A 160 19.93 -11.59 -4.78
N GLY A 161 19.39 -12.08 -5.90
CA GLY A 161 20.10 -13.00 -6.80
C GLY A 161 21.44 -12.44 -7.28
N GLY A 162 21.45 -11.18 -7.75
CA GLY A 162 22.68 -10.50 -8.14
C GLY A 162 23.66 -10.24 -6.98
N LEU A 163 23.18 -10.15 -5.74
CA LEU A 163 24.05 -10.08 -4.55
C LEU A 163 24.69 -11.43 -4.24
N LEU A 164 23.94 -12.53 -4.36
CA LEU A 164 24.44 -13.89 -4.15
C LEU A 164 25.52 -14.25 -5.17
N VAL A 165 25.30 -13.96 -6.45
CA VAL A 165 26.31 -14.18 -7.51
C VAL A 165 27.62 -13.41 -7.22
N ARG A 166 27.52 -12.16 -6.73
CA ARG A 166 28.71 -11.38 -6.34
C ARG A 166 29.43 -12.00 -5.14
N LYS A 167 28.68 -12.58 -4.19
CA LYS A 167 29.26 -13.28 -3.04
C LYS A 167 29.93 -14.59 -3.44
N ASP A 168 29.38 -15.32 -4.40
CA ASP A 168 30.02 -16.51 -4.95
C ASP A 168 31.32 -16.18 -5.69
N ALA A 169 31.34 -15.08 -6.46
CA ALA A 169 32.56 -14.60 -7.10
C ALA A 169 33.64 -14.22 -6.06
N GLU A 170 33.26 -13.57 -4.96
CA GLU A 170 34.16 -13.24 -3.85
C GLU A 170 34.71 -14.52 -3.18
N ILE A 171 33.86 -15.52 -2.93
CA ILE A 171 34.27 -16.82 -2.38
C ILE A 171 35.23 -17.55 -3.33
N GLN A 172 34.96 -17.48 -4.62
CA GLN A 172 35.78 -18.12 -5.64
C GLN A 172 37.16 -17.46 -5.73
N ASP A 173 37.24 -16.13 -5.69
CA ASP A 173 38.52 -15.40 -5.63
C ASP A 173 39.36 -15.81 -4.40
N TYR A 174 38.74 -15.95 -3.22
CA TYR A 174 39.45 -16.46 -2.04
C TYR A 174 40.06 -17.86 -2.27
N ARG A 175 39.31 -18.76 -2.92
CA ARG A 175 39.79 -20.12 -3.22
C ARG A 175 40.95 -20.10 -4.23
N GLU A 176 40.84 -19.28 -5.27
CA GLU A 176 41.87 -19.12 -6.30
C GLU A 176 43.16 -18.51 -5.72
N ASN A 177 43.03 -17.64 -4.72
CA ASN A 177 44.15 -17.08 -3.96
C ASN A 177 44.67 -18.00 -2.84
N GLY A 178 44.24 -19.26 -2.79
CA GLY A 178 44.75 -20.29 -1.88
C GLY A 178 44.18 -20.27 -0.46
N ALA A 179 43.11 -19.50 -0.21
CA ALA A 179 42.42 -19.55 1.07
C ALA A 179 41.67 -20.88 1.22
N THR A 180 41.80 -21.51 2.39
CA THR A 180 41.09 -22.74 2.75
C THR A 180 40.12 -22.49 3.89
N LEU A 181 38.99 -23.20 3.86
CA LEU A 181 37.99 -23.11 4.93
C LEU A 181 38.51 -23.81 6.20
N SER A 182 38.42 -23.12 7.33
CA SER A 182 38.70 -23.73 8.64
C SER A 182 37.62 -24.72 9.10
N ARG A 183 36.41 -24.61 8.53
CA ARG A 183 35.25 -25.45 8.83
C ARG A 183 34.52 -25.78 7.53
N GLU A 184 34.67 -27.01 7.04
CA GLU A 184 34.09 -27.45 5.76
C GLU A 184 32.56 -27.31 5.71
N ARG A 185 31.86 -27.52 6.84
CA ARG A 185 30.39 -27.36 6.94
C ARG A 185 29.85 -25.95 6.64
N LEU A 186 30.73 -24.95 6.52
CA LEU A 186 30.35 -23.58 6.15
C LEU A 186 30.36 -23.37 4.63
N GLN A 187 30.87 -24.34 3.86
CA GLN A 187 30.84 -24.29 2.42
C GLN A 187 29.40 -24.34 1.92
N THR A 188 29.04 -23.36 1.08
CA THR A 188 27.79 -23.35 0.34
C THR A 188 28.05 -23.76 -1.11
N ASP A 189 27.04 -24.36 -1.72
CA ASP A 189 27.01 -24.57 -3.17
C ASP A 189 26.87 -23.21 -3.88
N ALA A 190 27.41 -23.10 -5.09
CA ALA A 190 27.28 -21.89 -5.89
C ALA A 190 25.80 -21.65 -6.23
N PHE A 191 25.35 -20.40 -6.09
CA PHE A 191 23.99 -20.02 -6.38
C PHE A 191 23.75 -20.01 -7.90
N VAL A 192 22.76 -20.79 -8.33
CA VAL A 192 22.29 -20.84 -9.73
C VAL A 192 20.83 -20.41 -9.76
N GLU A 193 20.59 -19.19 -10.27
CA GLU A 193 19.27 -18.54 -10.20
C GLU A 193 18.15 -19.37 -10.86
N SER A 194 18.39 -19.91 -12.06
CA SER A 194 17.38 -20.70 -12.78
C SER A 194 16.96 -21.95 -12.00
N MET A 195 17.94 -22.70 -11.51
CA MET A 195 17.69 -23.90 -10.70
C MET A 195 16.94 -23.56 -9.41
N TYR A 196 17.31 -22.47 -8.74
CA TYR A 196 16.61 -22.00 -7.55
C TYR A 196 15.15 -21.65 -7.86
N ARG A 197 14.88 -20.91 -8.94
CA ARG A 197 13.51 -20.52 -9.32
C ARG A 197 12.65 -21.73 -9.63
N GLU A 198 13.18 -22.70 -10.37
CA GLU A 198 12.47 -23.94 -10.70
C GLU A 198 12.18 -24.77 -9.45
N ASP A 199 13.19 -24.97 -8.59
CA ASP A 199 13.06 -25.74 -7.35
C ASP A 199 12.09 -25.07 -6.35
N PHE A 200 12.18 -23.75 -6.19
CA PHE A 200 11.29 -22.96 -5.35
C PHE A 200 9.84 -23.09 -5.83
N MET A 201 9.59 -22.94 -7.13
CA MET A 201 8.23 -23.09 -7.68
C MET A 201 7.70 -24.51 -7.49
N ALA A 202 8.52 -25.53 -7.72
CA ALA A 202 8.12 -26.92 -7.56
C ALA A 202 7.78 -27.28 -6.09
N LYS A 203 8.52 -26.74 -5.12
CA LYS A 203 8.35 -27.04 -3.70
C LYS A 203 7.33 -26.15 -2.99
N THR A 204 7.30 -24.86 -3.30
CA THR A 204 6.55 -23.86 -2.52
C THR A 204 5.16 -23.59 -3.09
N LEU A 205 4.96 -23.63 -4.41
CA LEU A 205 3.65 -23.35 -5.01
C LEU A 205 2.54 -24.32 -4.54
N PRO A 206 2.79 -25.63 -4.39
CA PRO A 206 1.78 -26.55 -3.86
C PRO A 206 1.39 -26.24 -2.41
N LEU A 207 2.35 -25.83 -1.58
CA LEU A 207 2.11 -25.48 -0.18
C LEU A 207 1.16 -24.29 -0.09
N LEU A 208 1.45 -23.22 -0.84
CA LEU A 208 0.62 -22.01 -0.89
C LEU A 208 -0.79 -22.26 -1.46
N SER A 209 -0.95 -23.26 -2.33
CA SER A 209 -2.24 -23.61 -2.91
C SER A 209 -3.11 -24.46 -1.97
N SER A 210 -2.50 -25.08 -0.96
CA SER A 210 -3.16 -26.03 -0.04
C SER A 210 -3.48 -25.43 1.34
N GLU A 211 -2.81 -24.35 1.74
CA GLU A 211 -3.07 -23.68 3.01
C GLU A 211 -4.45 -22.99 2.98
N HIS A 212 -5.34 -23.40 3.89
CA HIS A 212 -6.48 -22.57 4.31
C HIS A 212 -5.89 -21.38 5.07
N GLN A 213 -5.60 -20.31 4.36
CA GLN A 213 -4.98 -19.13 4.96
C GLN A 213 -6.00 -18.42 5.84
N ASP A 214 -5.81 -18.48 7.15
CA ASP A 214 -6.62 -17.79 8.18
C ASP A 214 -6.72 -16.27 7.94
N ALA A 215 -5.90 -15.70 7.06
CA ALA A 215 -5.90 -14.29 6.64
C ALA A 215 -6.05 -14.08 5.13
N LEU A 216 -6.61 -15.05 4.38
CA LEU A 216 -6.80 -14.97 2.92
C LEU A 216 -5.50 -14.66 2.13
N GLY A 217 -4.34 -14.95 2.73
CA GLY A 217 -3.01 -14.74 2.14
C GLY A 217 -2.48 -13.32 2.22
N PHE A 218 -3.07 -12.47 3.05
CA PHE A 218 -2.71 -11.05 3.13
C PHE A 218 -2.29 -10.66 4.55
N ASP A 219 -1.13 -11.19 4.95
CA ASP A 219 -0.50 -11.02 6.27
C ASP A 219 0.00 -9.59 6.53
N ALA A 220 0.49 -9.36 7.76
CA ALA A 220 0.96 -8.05 8.22
C ALA A 220 2.10 -7.47 7.36
N ASP A 221 3.00 -8.31 6.85
CA ASP A 221 4.13 -7.87 6.03
C ASP A 221 3.64 -7.39 4.66
N LEU A 222 2.71 -8.13 4.05
CA LEU A 222 2.05 -7.73 2.81
C LEU A 222 1.16 -6.50 3.00
N GLN A 223 0.48 -6.33 4.15
CA GLN A 223 -0.24 -5.09 4.47
C GLN A 223 0.70 -3.89 4.52
N GLN A 224 1.86 -4.03 5.16
CA GLN A 224 2.82 -2.94 5.28
C GLN A 224 3.35 -2.53 3.90
N LEU A 225 3.66 -3.52 3.06
CA LEU A 225 4.08 -3.28 1.68
C LEU A 225 2.97 -2.61 0.86
N TYR A 226 1.73 -3.06 1.01
CA TYR A 226 0.57 -2.45 0.37
C TYR A 226 0.41 -0.97 0.75
N ALA A 227 0.46 -0.66 2.05
CA ALA A 227 0.34 0.70 2.56
C ALA A 227 1.44 1.61 1.98
N ALA A 228 2.68 1.13 1.88
CA ALA A 228 3.78 1.86 1.27
C ALA A 228 3.55 2.13 -0.23
N VAL A 229 3.08 1.12 -0.98
CA VAL A 229 2.76 1.25 -2.42
C VAL A 229 1.67 2.28 -2.66
N VAL A 230 0.59 2.21 -1.86
CA VAL A 230 -0.54 3.14 -1.96
C VAL A 230 -0.12 4.56 -1.59
N ALA A 231 0.63 4.74 -0.50
CA ALA A 231 1.12 6.05 -0.07
C ALA A 231 1.98 6.71 -1.15
N HIS A 232 2.86 5.95 -1.80
CA HIS A 232 3.69 6.44 -2.89
C HIS A 232 2.86 6.81 -4.14
N GLY A 233 1.83 6.03 -4.47
CA GLY A 233 0.91 6.34 -5.56
C GLY A 233 0.19 7.68 -5.35
N ASN A 234 -0.31 7.94 -4.14
CA ASN A 234 -1.02 9.17 -3.82
C ASN A 234 -0.09 10.40 -3.73
N ALA A 235 1.13 10.24 -3.21
CA ALA A 235 2.12 11.31 -3.20
C ALA A 235 2.48 11.76 -4.62
N ARG A 236 2.59 10.81 -5.57
CA ARG A 236 2.85 11.12 -6.98
C ARG A 236 1.68 11.85 -7.63
N LYS A 237 0.43 11.46 -7.35
CA LYS A 237 -0.77 12.16 -7.86
C LYS A 237 -0.82 13.61 -7.39
N ARG A 238 -0.54 13.87 -6.11
CA ARG A 238 -0.52 15.24 -5.55
C ARG A 238 0.51 16.14 -6.23
N LYS A 239 1.70 15.62 -6.52
CA LYS A 239 2.73 16.37 -7.26
C LYS A 239 2.29 16.71 -8.68
N LEU A 240 1.67 15.77 -9.38
CA LEU A 240 1.15 15.99 -10.73
C LEU A 240 -0.01 17.02 -10.75
N SER A 241 -0.88 17.04 -9.74
CA SER A 241 -1.93 18.05 -9.65
C SER A 241 -1.39 19.44 -9.31
N GLU A 242 -0.32 19.54 -8.53
CA GLU A 242 0.34 20.82 -8.23
C GLU A 242 1.08 21.41 -9.44
N GLU A 243 1.58 20.56 -10.36
CA GLU A 243 2.24 20.99 -11.60
C GLU A 243 1.23 21.46 -12.68
N ASP A 244 -0.01 20.95 -12.68
CA ASP A 244 -1.08 21.38 -13.60
C ASP A 244 -1.79 22.68 -13.18
N ASP A 245 -1.57 23.16 -11.96
CA ASP A 245 -2.17 24.40 -11.40
C ASP A 245 -1.24 25.63 -11.48
N GLU A 246 -0.08 25.55 -12.16
CA GLU A 246 0.70 26.75 -12.44
C GLU A 246 -0.06 27.69 -13.39
N PRO A 247 -0.33 28.95 -13.00
CA PRO A 247 -1.06 29.88 -13.84
C PRO A 247 -0.23 30.15 -15.09
N THR A 248 -0.81 29.80 -16.24
CA THR A 248 -0.30 30.19 -17.55
C THR A 248 -0.12 31.70 -17.53
N THR A 249 1.13 32.16 -17.55
CA THR A 249 1.45 33.59 -17.62
C THR A 249 0.75 34.17 -18.84
N VAL A 250 -0.26 34.98 -18.59
CA VAL A 250 -0.94 35.80 -19.58
C VAL A 250 0.13 36.70 -20.19
N VAL A 251 0.55 36.37 -21.41
CA VAL A 251 1.37 37.28 -22.22
C VAL A 251 0.44 38.43 -22.61
N GLU A 252 0.66 39.59 -22.00
CA GLU A 252 0.04 40.86 -22.40
C GLU A 252 0.28 41.13 -23.88
N GLU A 253 -0.81 41.33 -24.61
CA GLU A 253 -0.84 41.87 -25.96
C GLU A 253 -0.73 43.41 -25.88
N PRO A 254 0.14 44.09 -26.66
CA PRO A 254 0.20 45.54 -26.68
C PRO A 254 -0.84 46.15 -27.66
N PRO A 255 -1.26 47.41 -27.45
CA PRO A 255 -2.51 47.94 -28.01
C PRO A 255 -2.39 48.46 -29.45
N ALA A 256 -3.58 48.60 -30.04
CA ALA A 256 -3.92 48.84 -31.43
C ALA A 256 -3.35 50.11 -32.09
N VAL A 257 -3.18 50.02 -33.42
CA VAL A 257 -3.27 51.17 -34.33
C VAL A 257 -4.28 50.87 -35.43
N THR A 258 -5.15 51.85 -35.67
CA THR A 258 -6.36 51.83 -36.49
C THR A 258 -6.05 52.03 -37.98
N SER A 259 -6.65 51.22 -38.87
CA SER A 259 -7.14 51.67 -40.19
C SER A 259 -7.94 50.57 -40.90
N THR A 260 -9.14 50.95 -41.35
CA THR A 260 -10.21 50.17 -41.99
C THR A 260 -10.03 50.07 -43.53
N PRO A 261 -10.96 49.48 -44.32
CA PRO A 261 -10.91 48.12 -44.87
C PRO A 261 -10.76 48.06 -46.41
N ALA A 262 -10.42 46.90 -46.97
CA ALA A 262 -10.84 46.53 -48.33
C ALA A 262 -10.74 45.02 -48.60
N SER A 263 -11.90 44.40 -48.80
CA SER A 263 -12.27 43.50 -49.91
C SER A 263 -11.33 42.36 -50.34
N GLY A 264 -11.84 41.13 -50.34
CA GLY A 264 -11.30 40.07 -51.21
C GLY A 264 -11.55 38.66 -50.70
N SER A 265 -12.56 38.01 -51.27
CA SER A 265 -12.96 36.62 -51.06
C SER A 265 -11.87 35.57 -51.39
N VAL A 266 -12.22 34.31 -51.06
CA VAL A 266 -11.85 33.02 -51.71
C VAL A 266 -10.91 32.11 -50.90
N GLU A 267 -11.52 31.14 -50.20
CA GLU A 267 -11.01 29.78 -49.91
C GLU A 267 -10.82 28.95 -51.22
N PRO A 268 -10.25 27.73 -51.26
CA PRO A 268 -9.56 26.93 -50.24
C PRO A 268 -8.32 26.15 -50.78
N ALA A 269 -7.83 25.22 -49.94
CA ALA A 269 -7.39 23.85 -50.30
C ALA A 269 -5.88 23.53 -50.42
N ASP A 270 -5.48 22.66 -49.48
CA ASP A 270 -4.69 21.43 -49.63
C ASP A 270 -3.31 21.44 -50.30
N ARG A 271 -2.30 21.00 -49.53
CA ARG A 271 -1.46 19.82 -49.85
C ARG A 271 -0.41 19.52 -48.74
N LYS A 272 -0.56 18.36 -48.09
CA LYS A 272 0.54 17.52 -47.57
C LYS A 272 1.18 16.74 -48.77
N PRO A 273 2.17 15.85 -48.59
CA PRO A 273 3.48 15.95 -47.92
C PRO A 273 4.63 15.35 -48.80
N SER A 274 5.90 15.54 -48.43
CA SER A 274 7.02 14.66 -48.83
C SER A 274 8.22 14.97 -47.94
N HIS A 275 8.85 14.05 -47.21
CA HIS A 275 9.50 12.75 -47.49
C HIS A 275 11.02 12.91 -47.29
N ASN A 276 11.54 12.02 -46.44
CA ASN A 276 12.88 11.44 -46.40
C ASN A 276 14.12 12.31 -46.17
N GLY A 277 14.92 11.84 -45.20
CA GLY A 277 16.33 12.19 -45.05
C GLY A 277 17.00 11.42 -43.92
N ARG A 278 17.20 10.11 -44.11
CA ARG A 278 18.09 9.26 -43.30
C ARG A 278 19.54 9.72 -43.49
N GLY A 279 20.31 9.82 -42.41
CA GLY A 279 21.76 10.06 -42.47
C GLY A 279 22.41 9.86 -41.11
N GLU A 280 23.01 8.68 -40.92
CA GLU A 280 23.93 8.38 -39.82
C GLU A 280 25.20 9.24 -39.91
N THR A 281 25.77 9.65 -38.77
CA THR A 281 27.08 9.17 -38.28
C THR A 281 27.65 10.08 -37.17
N SER A 282 28.01 9.42 -36.07
CA SER A 282 29.28 9.54 -35.34
C SER A 282 29.85 10.92 -35.00
N ARG A 283 29.90 11.25 -33.71
CA ARG A 283 31.19 11.45 -33.01
C ARG A 283 31.06 11.60 -31.49
N ALA A 284 31.79 10.75 -30.79
CA ALA A 284 32.09 10.84 -29.37
C ALA A 284 33.02 12.03 -29.06
N LYS A 285 32.75 12.72 -27.94
CA LYS A 285 33.65 13.56 -27.11
C LYS A 285 33.14 13.38 -25.67
N MET A 286 33.85 12.68 -24.78
CA MET A 286 34.97 13.11 -23.91
C MET A 286 34.60 14.23 -22.91
N ALA A 287 35.07 14.05 -21.67
CA ALA A 287 34.77 14.75 -20.39
C ALA A 287 33.54 14.17 -19.68
N ASP A 288 33.59 13.70 -18.43
CA ASP A 288 34.15 14.42 -17.28
C ASP A 288 34.52 13.49 -16.10
N ARG A 289 35.48 13.91 -15.27
CA ARG A 289 35.90 13.29 -14.00
C ARG A 289 35.70 14.31 -12.88
N PRO A 290 35.05 13.91 -11.77
CA PRO A 290 35.51 14.31 -10.44
C PRO A 290 35.62 13.07 -9.53
N ALA A 291 36.79 12.75 -8.97
CA ALA A 291 37.36 13.35 -7.76
C ALA A 291 36.50 13.10 -6.52
N VAL A 292 36.85 12.00 -5.83
CA VAL A 292 36.40 11.60 -4.50
C VAL A 292 36.79 12.66 -3.47
N GLN A 293 35.83 13.09 -2.65
CA GLN A 293 36.09 13.76 -1.38
C GLN A 293 35.29 13.07 -0.27
N GLN A 294 36.01 12.45 0.67
CA GLN A 294 35.51 12.04 1.98
C GLN A 294 35.45 13.24 2.93
N PRO A 295 34.54 13.27 3.92
CA PRO A 295 34.75 14.05 5.13
C PRO A 295 35.35 13.19 6.24
N SER A 296 36.44 13.73 6.79
CA SER A 296 37.22 13.30 7.93
C SER A 296 36.50 13.46 9.28
N VAL A 297 36.72 12.49 10.16
CA VAL A 297 36.33 12.48 11.58
C VAL A 297 37.32 13.32 12.40
N THR A 298 36.81 14.20 13.26
CA THR A 298 37.57 14.96 14.27
C THR A 298 37.58 14.24 15.63
N SER A 299 38.77 14.02 16.19
CA SER A 299 39.09 13.74 17.61
C SER A 299 39.13 15.06 18.41
N ASP A 300 39.04 15.20 19.74
CA ASP A 300 39.53 14.49 20.96
C ASP A 300 38.96 15.27 22.21
N PRO A 301 39.33 15.10 23.52
CA PRO A 301 39.86 13.97 24.34
C PRO A 301 39.28 13.87 25.80
N ALA A 302 39.88 12.95 26.61
CA ALA A 302 39.98 12.86 28.09
C ALA A 302 38.82 12.15 28.86
N GLU A 303 38.99 11.29 29.89
CA GLU A 303 40.02 11.09 30.92
C GLU A 303 40.16 9.62 31.38
N ARG A 304 41.29 9.28 32.02
CA ARG A 304 41.61 8.03 32.75
C ARG A 304 41.43 8.27 34.27
N PRO A 305 41.30 7.22 35.11
CA PRO A 305 42.47 6.79 35.91
C PRO A 305 42.64 5.27 36.15
N THR A 306 43.88 4.96 36.54
CA THR A 306 44.55 3.69 36.94
C THR A 306 44.04 3.14 38.30
N SER A 307 44.27 1.90 38.79
CA SER A 307 45.50 1.13 38.99
C SER A 307 45.22 -0.28 39.62
N LYS A 308 46.11 -1.27 39.41
CA LYS A 308 46.12 -2.65 39.98
C LYS A 308 46.77 -2.72 41.39
N PRO A 309 46.72 -3.87 42.11
CA PRO A 309 47.85 -4.83 42.06
C PRO A 309 47.50 -6.35 42.17
N LYS A 310 48.57 -7.18 42.09
CA LYS A 310 48.72 -8.62 41.73
C LYS A 310 48.52 -9.67 42.86
N LYS A 311 48.33 -10.96 42.48
CA LYS A 311 49.02 -12.23 42.96
C LYS A 311 48.42 -13.46 42.22
N LYS A 312 49.12 -14.21 41.34
CA LYS A 312 50.11 -15.33 41.47
C LYS A 312 49.51 -16.76 41.50
N LYS A 313 49.86 -17.58 40.47
CA LYS A 313 50.14 -19.05 40.39
C LYS A 313 49.02 -20.04 40.84
N VAL A 314 48.73 -21.19 40.22
CA VAL A 314 49.48 -22.39 39.75
C VAL A 314 48.53 -23.19 38.80
N GLY A 315 48.96 -23.79 37.67
CA GLY A 315 49.04 -25.25 37.39
C GLY A 315 47.87 -26.13 37.92
N LEU A 316 47.39 -27.22 37.34
CA LEU A 316 47.79 -28.15 36.28
C LEU A 316 46.70 -29.28 36.30
N PHE A 317 46.36 -29.90 35.16
CA PHE A 317 45.52 -31.11 34.99
C PHE A 317 44.01 -30.99 35.29
N ARG A 318 43.10 -31.61 34.54
CA ARG A 318 43.13 -32.96 33.94
C ARG A 318 42.58 -33.02 32.53
#